data_AF-A0A7C7NYS6-F1
#
_entry.id   AF-A0A7C7NYS6-F1
#
_cell.length_a   1.000
_cell.length_b   1.000
_cell.length_c   1.000
_cell.angle_alpha   90.00
_cell.angle_beta   90.00
_cell.angle_gamma   90.00
#
_symmetry.space_group_name_H-M   'P 1'
#
loop_
_entity.id
_entity.type
_entity.pdbx_description
1 polymer ?
#
loop_
_entity_poly.entity_id
_entity_poly.type
_entity_poly.pdbx_seq_one_letter_code
_entity_poly.pdbx_strand_id
1 'polypeptide(L)'
;DEEFTEDERKHLESAIRRQYGLDPAQATKLIKLADEARAEAVDLWQFTNLIAQNYTVGQKMVLAEIMWGLVYSDGELADKEQYLMRKISHLLGLEPGYLAVARKRAEDVGAGAVTDDGD
;
A
#
# COMPACT_ATOMS: atom_id res chain seq x y z
N ASP A 1 0.32 18.09 1.98
CA ASP A 1 -0.87 17.45 1.41
C ASP A 1 -1.20 16.20 2.21
N GLU A 2 -2.21 16.35 3.07
CA GLU A 2 -2.81 15.30 3.90
C GLU A 2 -4.23 14.94 3.41
N GLU A 3 -4.68 15.58 2.32
CA GLU A 3 -5.98 15.32 1.70
C GLU A 3 -5.82 14.32 0.56
N PHE A 4 -6.45 13.16 0.74
CA PHE A 4 -6.72 12.22 -0.35
C PHE A 4 -7.75 12.84 -1.28
N THR A 5 -7.41 12.95 -2.56
CA THR A 5 -8.36 13.25 -3.63
C THR A 5 -9.38 12.11 -3.77
N GLU A 6 -10.53 12.42 -4.38
CA GLU A 6 -11.57 11.43 -4.65
C GLU A 6 -11.10 10.30 -5.57
N ASP A 7 -10.14 10.57 -6.45
CA ASP A 7 -9.56 9.58 -7.35
C ASP A 7 -8.60 8.64 -6.62
N GLU A 8 -7.74 9.16 -5.74
CA GLU A 8 -6.89 8.34 -4.85
C GLU A 8 -7.75 7.46 -3.93
N ARG A 9 -8.88 8.00 -3.43
CA ARG A 9 -9.81 7.24 -2.58
C ARG A 9 -10.46 6.07 -3.31
N LYS A 10 -10.93 6.29 -4.55
CA LYS A 10 -11.50 5.22 -5.40
C LYS A 10 -10.45 4.18 -5.76
N HIS A 11 -9.22 4.62 -6.04
CA HIS A 11 -8.12 3.73 -6.35
C HIS A 11 -7.81 2.82 -5.16
N LEU A 12 -7.67 3.40 -3.96
CA LEU A 12 -7.46 2.67 -2.72
C LEU A 12 -8.60 1.68 -2.43
N GLU A 13 -9.86 2.11 -2.62
CA GLU A 13 -11.02 1.24 -2.44
C GLU A 13 -10.97 0.03 -3.38
N SER A 14 -10.70 0.25 -4.67
CA SER A 14 -10.58 -0.81 -5.66
C SER A 14 -9.47 -1.81 -5.29
N ALA A 15 -8.31 -1.31 -4.88
CA ALA A 15 -7.16 -2.14 -4.50
C ALA A 15 -7.46 -2.98 -3.25
N ILE A 16 -8.00 -2.38 -2.19
CA ILE A 16 -8.36 -3.09 -0.95
C ILE A 16 -9.42 -4.16 -1.22
N ARG A 17 -10.43 -3.85 -2.05
CA ARG A 17 -11.47 -4.82 -2.44
C ARG A 17 -10.88 -6.02 -3.16
N ARG A 18 -9.99 -5.80 -4.12
CA ARG A 18 -9.31 -6.88 -4.86
C ARG A 18 -8.43 -7.72 -3.94
N GLN A 19 -7.68 -7.07 -3.05
CA GLN A 19 -6.73 -7.74 -2.17
C GLN A 19 -7.40 -8.61 -1.09
N TYR A 20 -8.52 -8.14 -0.52
CA TYR A 20 -9.19 -8.79 0.61
C TYR A 20 -10.55 -9.41 0.27
N GLY A 21 -10.97 -9.35 -0.99
CA GLY A 21 -12.26 -9.90 -1.44
C GLY A 21 -13.47 -9.18 -0.84
N LEU A 22 -13.38 -7.86 -0.63
CA LEU A 22 -14.43 -7.08 0.03
C LEU A 22 -15.48 -6.56 -0.95
N ASP A 23 -16.73 -6.51 -0.50
CA ASP A 23 -17.79 -5.76 -1.18
C ASP A 23 -17.59 -4.23 -1.00
N PRO A 24 -18.29 -3.38 -1.80
CA PRO A 24 -18.15 -1.93 -1.72
C PRO A 24 -18.45 -1.35 -0.32
N ALA A 25 -19.45 -1.89 0.39
CA ALA A 25 -19.85 -1.40 1.70
C ALA A 25 -18.81 -1.78 2.77
N GLN A 26 -18.26 -2.99 2.70
CA GLN A 26 -17.17 -3.45 3.56
C GLN A 26 -15.90 -2.64 3.36
N ALA A 27 -15.52 -2.36 2.11
CA ALA A 27 -14.36 -1.54 1.80
C ALA A 27 -14.54 -0.09 2.26
N THR A 28 -15.70 0.51 2.00
CA THR A 28 -16.06 1.85 2.51
C THR A 28 -15.96 1.91 4.03
N LYS A 29 -16.50 0.90 4.71
CA LYS A 29 -16.43 0.80 6.18
C LYS A 29 -15.00 0.66 6.67
N LEU A 30 -14.18 -0.16 6.02
CA LEU A 30 -12.78 -0.36 6.38
C LEU A 30 -11.97 0.92 6.21
N ILE A 31 -12.15 1.65 5.10
CA ILE A 31 -11.50 2.94 4.87
C ILE A 31 -11.93 3.95 5.94
N LYS A 32 -13.23 4.01 6.27
CA LYS A 32 -13.71 4.90 7.33
C LYS A 32 -13.08 4.60 8.69
N LEU A 33 -12.98 3.32 9.06
CA LEU A 33 -12.31 2.92 10.31
C LEU A 33 -10.82 3.27 10.29
N ALA A 34 -10.16 3.15 9.14
CA ALA A 34 -8.77 3.56 8.97
C ALA A 34 -8.59 5.08 9.09
N ASP A 35 -9.52 5.87 8.54
CA ASP A 35 -9.54 7.34 8.67
C ASP A 35 -9.72 7.77 10.14
N GLU A 36 -10.65 7.13 10.87
CA GLU A 36 -10.87 7.37 12.30
C GLU A 36 -9.63 7.03 13.11
N ALA A 37 -9.05 5.85 12.89
CA ALA A 37 -7.81 5.45 13.56
C ALA A 37 -6.63 6.37 13.21
N ARG A 38 -6.55 6.86 11.97
CA ARG A 38 -5.53 7.84 11.54
C ARG A 38 -5.71 9.18 12.26
N ALA A 39 -6.94 9.64 12.45
CA ALA A 39 -7.22 10.90 13.14
C ALA A 39 -6.83 10.86 14.62
N GLU A 40 -6.94 9.69 15.25
CA GLU A 40 -6.51 9.46 16.64
C GLU A 40 -5.00 9.17 16.76
N ALA A 41 -4.33 8.91 15.64
CA ALA A 41 -2.95 8.49 15.61
C ALA A 41 -1.96 9.64 15.77
N VAL A 42 -1.04 9.51 16.73
CA VAL A 42 0.09 10.44 16.88
C VAL A 42 1.10 10.26 15.74
N ASP A 43 1.34 9.01 15.32
CA ASP A 43 2.25 8.68 14.24
C ASP A 43 1.94 7.32 13.58
N LEU A 44 2.75 6.95 12.59
CA LEU A 44 2.70 5.66 11.89
C LEU A 44 3.22 4.48 12.73
N TRP A 45 3.91 4.74 13.84
CA TRP A 45 4.58 3.71 14.63
C TRP A 45 3.56 2.73 15.21
N GLN A 46 2.40 3.19 15.68
CA GLN A 46 1.38 2.30 16.25
C GLN A 46 0.90 1.23 15.24
N PHE A 47 0.69 1.60 13.98
CA PHE A 47 0.23 0.68 12.94
C PHE A 47 1.35 -0.26 12.51
N THR A 48 2.52 0.31 12.23
CA THR A 48 3.68 -0.44 11.75
C THR A 48 4.25 -1.37 12.81
N ASN A 49 4.21 -1.00 14.09
CA ASN A 49 4.63 -1.85 15.20
C ASN A 49 3.67 -3.04 15.39
N LEU A 50 2.34 -2.83 15.28
CA LEU A 50 1.38 -3.93 15.32
C LEU A 50 1.65 -4.94 14.20
N ILE A 51 1.88 -4.46 12.98
CA ILE A 51 2.25 -5.32 11.85
C ILE A 51 3.60 -5.97 12.10
N ALA A 52 4.60 -5.21 12.57
CA ALA A 52 5.95 -5.70 12.80
C ALA A 52 6.00 -6.87 13.79
N GLN A 53 5.13 -6.87 14.79
CA GLN A 53 5.02 -7.90 15.83
C GLN A 53 4.22 -9.13 15.38
N ASN A 54 3.21 -8.96 14.51
CA ASN A 54 2.29 -10.04 14.15
C ASN A 54 2.59 -10.69 12.78
N TYR A 55 3.35 -10.02 11.92
CA TYR A 55 3.64 -10.51 10.58
C TYR A 55 5.04 -11.15 10.53
N THR A 56 5.14 -12.25 9.78
CA THR A 56 6.42 -12.81 9.35
C THR A 56 7.10 -11.89 8.33
N VAL A 57 8.41 -12.07 8.10
CA VAL A 57 9.15 -11.33 7.06
C VAL A 57 8.48 -11.46 5.69
N GLY A 58 8.03 -12.66 5.32
CA GLY A 58 7.33 -12.90 4.06
C GLY A 58 6.04 -12.10 3.93
N GLN A 59 5.21 -12.06 4.98
CA GLN A 59 3.99 -11.26 4.99
C GLN A 59 4.27 -9.75 4.92
N LYS A 60 5.34 -9.28 5.58
CA LYS A 60 5.78 -7.88 5.47
C LYS A 60 6.24 -7.54 4.06
N MET A 61 6.92 -8.46 3.36
CA MET A 61 7.31 -8.25 1.96
C MET A 61 6.09 -8.15 1.03
N VAL A 62 5.09 -9.02 1.20
CA VAL A 62 3.84 -8.95 0.43
C VAL A 62 3.12 -7.63 0.68
N LEU A 63 3.07 -7.17 1.93
CA LEU A 63 2.50 -5.86 2.25
C LEU A 63 3.27 -4.73 1.54
N ALA A 64 4.60 -4.75 1.58
CA ALA A 64 5.42 -3.75 0.90
C ALA A 64 5.21 -3.75 -0.63
N GLU A 65 5.02 -4.92 -1.24
CA GLU A 65 4.71 -5.08 -2.67
C GLU A 65 3.35 -4.47 -3.04
N ILE A 66 2.31 -4.75 -2.25
CA ILE A 66 0.97 -4.14 -2.43
C ILE A 66 1.05 -2.61 -2.32
N MET A 67 1.78 -2.13 -1.31
CA MET A 67 1.96 -0.69 -1.09
C MET A 67 2.70 -0.02 -2.26
N TRP A 68 3.69 -0.68 -2.86
CA TRP A 68 4.33 -0.19 -4.09
C TRP A 68 3.38 -0.18 -5.28
N GLY A 69 2.56 -1.22 -5.44
CA GLY A 69 1.55 -1.28 -6.51
C GLY A 69 0.60 -0.08 -6.50
N LEU A 70 0.17 0.34 -5.30
CA LEU A 70 -0.68 1.52 -5.10
C LEU A 70 0.01 2.84 -5.47
N VAL A 71 1.29 2.98 -5.17
CA VAL A 71 2.08 4.18 -5.50
C VAL A 71 2.32 4.26 -7.00
N TYR A 72 2.61 3.13 -7.67
CA TYR A 72 2.84 3.11 -9.11
C TYR A 72 1.58 3.33 -9.93
N SER A 73 0.41 2.94 -9.42
CA SER A 73 -0.85 3.15 -10.11
C SER A 73 -1.31 4.61 -10.17
N ASP A 74 -0.74 5.49 -9.35
CA ASP A 74 -1.02 6.94 -9.38
C ASP A 74 -0.25 7.67 -10.49
N GLY A 75 0.59 6.95 -11.24
CA GLY A 75 1.20 7.42 -12.50
C GLY A 75 2.48 8.24 -12.33
N GLU A 76 2.66 8.96 -11.22
CA GLU A 76 3.92 9.65 -10.89
C GLU A 76 4.41 9.31 -9.48
N LEU A 77 5.61 8.72 -9.42
CA LEU A 77 6.28 8.45 -8.16
C LEU A 77 6.92 9.74 -7.61
N ALA A 78 6.27 10.40 -6.67
CA ALA A 78 6.79 11.61 -6.05
C ALA A 78 7.87 11.30 -4.99
N ASP A 79 8.83 12.22 -4.79
CA ASP A 79 9.89 12.07 -3.77
C ASP A 79 9.33 11.83 -2.35
N LYS A 80 8.16 12.41 -2.07
CA LYS A 80 7.45 12.26 -0.80
C LYS A 80 6.97 10.82 -0.58
N GLU A 81 6.53 10.13 -1.62
CA GLU A 81 6.06 8.76 -1.56
C GLU A 81 7.22 7.78 -1.41
N GLN A 82 8.33 8.03 -2.12
CA GLN A 82 9.56 7.27 -1.94
C GLN A 82 10.07 7.37 -0.49
N TYR A 83 10.03 8.58 0.07
CA TYR A 83 10.38 8.81 1.47
C TYR A 83 9.44 8.04 2.42
N LEU A 84 8.12 8.12 2.18
CA LEU A 84 7.11 7.41 2.97
C LEU A 84 7.34 5.88 2.92
N MET A 85 7.61 5.33 1.76
CA MET A 85 7.82 3.90 1.56
C MET A 85 9.08 3.39 2.28
N ARG A 86 10.16 4.18 2.22
CA ARG A 86 11.38 3.91 3.00
C ARG A 86 11.12 3.98 4.49
N LYS A 87 10.38 4.98 4.96
CA LYS A 87 10.00 5.14 6.38
C LYS A 87 9.20 3.93 6.86
N ILE A 88 8.18 3.51 6.12
CA ILE A 88 7.33 2.37 6.47
C ILE A 88 8.14 1.08 6.50
N SER A 89 9.02 0.85 5.53
CA SER A 89 9.86 -0.37 5.53
C SER A 89 10.80 -0.43 6.72
N HIS A 90 11.38 0.70 7.12
CA HIS A 90 12.18 0.78 8.32
C HIS A 90 11.35 0.44 9.56
N LEU A 91 10.15 1.00 9.68
CA LEU A 91 9.24 0.74 10.81
C LEU A 91 8.72 -0.70 10.85
N LEU A 92 8.57 -1.36 9.70
CA LEU A 92 8.24 -2.78 9.62
C LEU A 92 9.41 -3.70 9.97
N GLY A 93 10.63 -3.14 10.09
CA GLY A 93 11.87 -3.90 10.31
C GLY A 93 12.33 -4.66 9.07
N LEU A 94 12.00 -4.17 7.87
CA LEU A 94 12.51 -4.73 6.62
C LEU A 94 13.89 -4.14 6.31
N GLU A 95 14.83 -5.02 5.95
CA GLU A 95 16.12 -4.57 5.40
C GLU A 95 15.94 -3.78 4.09
N PRO A 96 16.81 -2.79 3.81
CA PRO A 96 16.71 -1.95 2.62
C PRO A 96 16.62 -2.72 1.29
N GLY A 97 17.25 -3.90 1.21
CA GLY A 97 17.23 -4.74 0.01
C GLY A 97 15.84 -5.27 -0.34
N TYR A 98 14.96 -5.48 0.65
CA TYR A 98 13.60 -5.97 0.41
C TYR A 98 12.73 -4.94 -0.29
N LEU A 99 12.94 -3.65 -0.03
CA LEU A 99 12.19 -2.59 -0.69
C LEU A 99 12.44 -2.56 -2.20
N ALA A 100 13.70 -2.74 -2.61
CA ALA A 100 14.08 -2.79 -4.02
C ALA A 100 13.49 -4.02 -4.73
N VAL A 101 13.45 -5.18 -4.05
CA VAL A 101 12.84 -6.41 -4.58
C VAL A 101 11.32 -6.26 -4.71
N ALA A 102 10.66 -5.74 -3.68
CA ALA A 102 9.21 -5.51 -3.69
C ALA A 102 8.79 -4.53 -4.79
N ARG A 103 9.56 -3.44 -4.96
CA ARG A 103 9.38 -2.49 -6.05
C ARG A 103 9.44 -3.18 -7.41
N LYS A 104 10.51 -3.94 -7.68
CA LYS A 104 10.69 -4.64 -8.96
C LYS A 104 9.52 -5.60 -9.25
N ARG A 105 9.05 -6.33 -8.24
CA ARG A 105 7.90 -7.23 -8.40
C ARG A 105 6.60 -6.48 -8.70
N ALA A 106 6.36 -5.36 -8.03
CA ALA A 106 5.20 -4.52 -8.31
C ALA A 106 5.23 -3.95 -9.75
N GLU A 107 6.41 -3.56 -10.25
CA GLU A 107 6.62 -3.15 -11.65
C GLU A 107 6.29 -4.32 -12.62
N ASP A 108 6.78 -5.53 -12.34
CA ASP A 108 6.51 -6.73 -13.17
C ASP A 108 5.00 -7.09 -13.20
N VAL A 109 4.30 -6.98 -12.06
CA VAL A 109 2.84 -7.22 -11.96
C VAL A 109 2.04 -6.16 -12.71
N GLY A 110 2.45 -4.88 -12.63
CA GLY A 110 1.83 -3.78 -13.37
C GLY A 110 2.03 -3.89 -14.89
N ALA A 111 3.21 -4.35 -15.33
CA ALA A 111 3.52 -4.54 -16.75
C ALA A 111 2.78 -5.75 -17.38
N GLY A 112 2.55 -6.81 -16.61
CA GLY A 112 1.83 -8.01 -17.07
C GLY A 112 0.33 -7.81 -17.29
N ALA A 113 -0.27 -6.75 -16.74
CA ALA A 113 -1.69 -6.44 -16.92
C ALA A 113 -2.01 -5.63 -18.19
N VAL A 114 -0.99 -5.16 -18.93
CA VAL A 114 -1.14 -4.32 -20.13
C VAL A 114 -1.05 -5.13 -21.45
N THR A 115 -0.81 -6.44 -21.38
CA THR A 115 -0.74 -7.31 -22.58
C THR A 115 -1.82 -8.39 -22.55
N ASP A 116 -3.09 -7.98 -22.60
CA ASP A 116 -4.20 -8.85 -23.04
C ASP A 116 -5.25 -7.99 -23.75
N ASP A 117 -4.86 -7.41 -24.88
CA ASP A 117 -5.80 -6.92 -25.89
C ASP A 117 -5.37 -7.50 -27.24
N GLY A 118 -6.03 -8.61 -27.59
CA GLY A 118 -6.59 -8.87 -28.92
C GLY A 118 -5.65 -9.03 -30.10
N ASP A 119 -5.56 -10.29 -30.56
CA ASP A 119 -5.43 -10.68 -31.97
C ASP A 119 -6.46 -9.95 -32.87
#